data_AF-A0A2A7MHP6-F1
#
_entry.id   AF-A0A2A7MHP6-F1
#
_cell.length_a   1.000
_cell.length_b   1.000
_cell.length_c   1.000
_cell.angle_alpha   90.00
_cell.angle_beta   90.00
_cell.angle_gamma   90.00
#
_symmetry.space_group_name_H-M   'P 1'
#
loop_
_entity.id
_entity.type
_entity.pdbx_description
1 polymer ?
#
loop_
_entity_poly.entity_id
_entity_poly.type
_entity_poly.pdbx_seq_one_letter_code
_entity_poly.pdbx_strand_id
1 'polypeptide(L)'
;MEVKIYLNDLKYRYEVYQLFNIYFSMSNIDFVEKDKSDYKVYIDDETLKFIYKDYQRKEKISEEKKHSIRRFIFICLRELTNDMYPWGILIGIRPSKIALKLLKEGNTEEEVINIFKERYLAHEDKAKLCIDVARAEERIVNKDKNNIAVYIGMAFCPTRCVYCSFTANPIAAHKKMVMPYIEALIKEINGMSSYIKEKNLNIESVYFGGGTPTSVNDEEFAMVMKEIYDNFIKDNNVKEFTVECGRPDSINKNKLQTMKDYKVNRISINPQTMNDKTLKLIGRNHTSEDIIEKFNMARNLGFEHINMDLIIGLPGEGYEEFLNTKNEIIKLKPDSITIHGLALKRGSAMYENFVLKKGIEVTLQDEIIKMYAETKNLGDSLGLSPYYMYRQKNMVGNMENLGYAKKGKECIYNIQMIEEKQTIIALGAAAVSKVVFLEEDRLERFPNLKDLHEYIRRIDEMIKRKKGLLDTLYN
;
A
#
# COMPACT_ATOMS: atom_id res chain seq x y z
N MET A 1 9.72 16.10 20.19
CA MET A 1 9.34 15.88 21.60
C MET A 1 9.84 14.52 22.05
N GLU A 2 10.23 14.41 23.32
CA GLU A 2 10.75 13.19 23.94
C GLU A 2 9.67 12.66 24.90
N VAL A 3 9.43 11.34 24.89
CA VAL A 3 8.44 10.65 25.72
C VAL A 3 9.19 9.64 26.58
N LYS A 4 9.28 9.89 27.89
CA LYS A 4 10.04 9.06 28.82
C LYS A 4 9.13 8.12 29.58
N ILE A 5 9.34 6.82 29.41
CA ILE A 5 8.50 5.76 29.97
C ILE A 5 9.31 4.92 30.95
N TYR A 6 8.84 4.78 32.18
CA TYR A 6 9.27 3.73 33.07
C TYR A 6 8.38 2.50 32.89
N LEU A 7 9.00 1.34 32.72
CA LEU A 7 8.34 0.05 32.61
C LEU A 7 9.04 -0.93 33.57
N ASN A 8 8.31 -1.45 34.55
CA ASN A 8 8.87 -2.39 35.54
C ASN A 8 9.30 -3.73 34.93
N ASP A 9 8.63 -4.19 33.86
CA ASP A 9 8.93 -5.43 33.15
C ASP A 9 9.18 -5.17 31.65
N LEU A 10 10.46 -5.13 31.27
CA LEU A 10 10.90 -4.88 29.89
C LEU A 10 10.54 -6.01 28.91
N LYS A 11 10.08 -7.17 29.38
CA LYS A 11 9.55 -8.24 28.51
C LYS A 11 8.40 -7.74 27.64
N TYR A 12 7.62 -6.77 28.13
CA TYR A 12 6.47 -6.19 27.44
C TYR A 12 6.77 -4.83 26.81
N ARG A 13 8.06 -4.48 26.66
CA ARG A 13 8.51 -3.23 26.06
C ARG A 13 7.91 -3.01 24.68
N TYR A 14 7.80 -4.07 23.88
CA TYR A 14 7.28 -3.99 22.52
C TYR A 14 5.82 -3.53 22.49
N GLU A 15 4.96 -4.15 23.31
CA GLU A 15 3.53 -3.85 23.39
C GLU A 15 3.29 -2.40 23.85
N VAL A 16 4.03 -1.96 24.88
CA VAL A 16 3.97 -0.57 25.37
C VAL A 16 4.45 0.40 24.30
N TYR A 17 5.61 0.14 23.68
CA TYR A 17 6.17 1.00 22.65
C TYR A 17 5.22 1.18 21.47
N GLN A 18 4.60 0.10 20.96
CA GLN A 18 3.69 0.19 19.82
C GLN A 18 2.51 1.13 20.07
N LEU A 19 1.95 1.11 21.28
CA LEU A 19 0.82 1.97 21.65
C LEU A 19 1.22 3.42 21.85
N PHE A 20 2.32 3.66 22.57
CA PHE A 20 2.85 5.02 22.69
C PHE A 20 3.24 5.62 21.34
N ASN A 21 3.75 4.80 20.41
CA ASN A 21 4.10 5.27 19.06
C ASN A 21 2.88 5.65 18.20
N ILE A 22 1.67 5.21 18.57
CA ILE A 22 0.43 5.66 17.93
C ILE A 22 0.09 7.09 18.37
N TYR A 23 -0.03 7.30 19.67
CA TYR A 23 -0.43 8.59 20.26
C TYR A 23 0.66 9.66 20.16
N PHE A 24 1.93 9.26 20.30
CA PHE A 24 3.08 10.16 20.22
C PHE A 24 3.90 9.83 18.97
N SER A 25 3.20 9.69 17.84
CA SER A 25 3.86 9.48 16.56
C SER A 25 4.90 10.60 16.32
N MET A 26 6.07 10.22 15.79
CA MET A 26 7.20 11.13 15.55
C MET A 26 7.93 11.68 16.79
N SER A 27 7.50 11.31 18.01
CA SER A 27 8.30 11.56 19.21
C SER A 27 9.41 10.50 19.38
N ASN A 28 10.47 10.88 20.09
CA ASN A 28 11.44 9.89 20.57
C ASN A 28 10.85 9.22 21.82
N ILE A 29 10.72 7.90 21.81
CA ILE A 29 10.13 7.14 22.92
C ILE A 29 11.25 6.38 23.60
N ASP A 30 11.58 6.80 24.81
CA ASP A 30 12.71 6.28 25.58
C ASP A 30 12.22 5.57 26.84
N PHE A 31 12.78 4.38 27.10
CA PHE A 31 12.51 3.64 28.32
C PHE A 31 13.61 3.98 29.34
N VAL A 32 13.23 4.59 30.45
CA VAL A 32 14.15 5.18 31.44
C VAL A 32 13.82 4.74 32.86
N GLU A 33 14.70 5.05 33.81
CA GLU A 33 14.50 4.83 35.23
C GLU A 33 13.30 5.63 35.78
N LYS A 34 12.72 5.14 36.90
CA LYS A 34 11.43 5.63 37.43
C LYS A 34 11.43 7.13 37.75
N ASP A 35 12.53 7.64 38.29
CA ASP A 35 12.77 9.04 38.65
C ASP A 35 12.86 9.96 37.43
N LYS A 36 13.27 9.44 36.28
CA LYS A 36 13.45 10.19 35.02
C LYS A 36 12.24 10.08 34.07
N SER A 37 11.20 9.36 34.47
CA SER A 37 10.05 9.02 33.62
C SER A 37 8.86 9.97 33.78
N ASP A 38 8.25 10.34 32.65
CA ASP A 38 6.97 11.04 32.60
C ASP A 38 5.83 10.05 32.86
N TYR A 39 5.86 8.92 32.14
CA TYR A 39 4.86 7.86 32.19
C TYR A 39 5.39 6.66 32.96
N LYS A 40 4.57 6.09 33.85
CA LYS A 40 4.95 4.91 34.64
C LYS A 40 3.96 3.79 34.38
N VAL A 41 4.46 2.68 33.84
CA VAL A 41 3.69 1.47 33.56
C VAL A 41 4.19 0.35 34.45
N TYR A 42 3.28 -0.20 35.26
CA TYR A 42 3.52 -1.38 36.09
C TYR A 42 2.69 -2.55 35.54
N ILE A 43 3.37 -3.65 35.30
CA ILE A 43 2.83 -4.91 34.85
C ILE A 43 3.21 -5.94 35.90
N ASP A 44 2.26 -6.34 36.73
CA ASP A 44 2.41 -7.40 37.72
C ASP A 44 1.74 -8.67 37.20
N ASP A 45 1.67 -9.73 38.03
CA ASP A 45 1.05 -11.00 37.63
C ASP A 45 -0.46 -10.93 37.51
N GLU A 46 -1.11 -10.17 38.38
CA GLU A 46 -2.56 -10.05 38.42
C GLU A 46 -3.09 -8.66 38.07
N THR A 47 -2.22 -7.63 38.09
CA THR A 47 -2.67 -6.24 37.94
C THR A 47 -1.78 -5.43 37.01
N LEU A 48 -2.40 -4.45 36.37
CA LEU A 48 -1.76 -3.41 35.56
C LEU A 48 -1.99 -2.07 36.23
N LYS A 49 -0.97 -1.20 36.26
CA LYS A 49 -1.09 0.17 36.78
C LYS A 49 -0.41 1.16 35.83
N PHE A 50 -1.08 2.27 35.57
CA PHE A 50 -0.58 3.40 34.78
C PHE A 50 -0.61 4.66 35.63
N ILE A 51 0.46 5.45 35.60
CA ILE A 51 0.55 6.73 36.30
C ILE A 51 1.17 7.77 35.36
N TYR A 52 0.53 8.93 35.26
CA TYR A 52 1.05 10.12 34.60
C TYR A 52 0.50 11.37 35.30
N LYS A 53 1.38 12.18 35.92
CA LYS A 53 0.98 13.33 36.76
C LYS A 53 -0.11 12.90 37.77
N ASP A 54 -1.27 13.55 37.77
CA ASP A 54 -2.41 13.26 38.65
C ASP A 54 -3.30 12.10 38.14
N TYR A 55 -3.10 11.66 36.90
CA TYR A 55 -3.83 10.53 36.35
C TYR A 55 -3.22 9.21 36.84
N GLN A 56 -4.06 8.37 37.45
CA GLN A 56 -3.73 7.01 37.82
C GLN A 56 -4.86 6.07 37.46
N ARG A 57 -4.52 4.93 36.86
CA ARG A 57 -5.46 3.83 36.63
C ARG A 57 -4.84 2.51 37.06
N LYS A 58 -5.68 1.62 37.59
CA LYS A 58 -5.30 0.24 37.94
C LYS A 58 -6.40 -0.71 37.49
N GLU A 59 -6.02 -1.83 36.88
CA GLU A 59 -6.94 -2.85 36.36
C GLU A 59 -6.42 -4.25 36.68
N LYS A 60 -7.33 -5.23 36.84
CA LYS A 60 -6.96 -6.65 36.96
C LYS A 60 -6.77 -7.25 35.56
N ILE A 61 -5.84 -8.18 35.43
CA ILE A 61 -5.65 -8.93 34.18
C ILE A 61 -6.76 -9.98 34.08
N SER A 62 -7.59 -9.89 33.04
CA SER A 62 -8.77 -10.76 32.85
C SER A 62 -8.62 -11.77 31.72
N GLU A 63 -7.64 -11.60 30.83
CA GLU A 63 -7.43 -12.45 29.65
C GLU A 63 -5.93 -12.72 29.43
N GLU A 64 -5.55 -13.09 28.20
CA GLU A 64 -4.16 -13.18 27.77
C GLU A 64 -3.39 -11.91 28.13
N LYS A 65 -2.21 -12.08 28.77
CA LYS A 65 -1.48 -11.00 29.43
C LYS A 65 -1.10 -9.88 28.45
N LYS A 66 -0.59 -10.18 27.25
CA LYS A 66 -0.22 -9.17 26.25
C LYS A 66 -1.43 -8.41 25.74
N HIS A 67 -2.54 -9.10 25.49
CA HIS A 67 -3.80 -8.49 25.07
C HIS A 67 -4.33 -7.51 26.13
N SER A 68 -4.35 -7.95 27.40
CA SER A 68 -4.78 -7.11 28.54
C SER A 68 -3.90 -5.86 28.67
N ILE A 69 -2.57 -6.00 28.55
CA ILE A 69 -1.62 -4.88 28.56
C ILE A 69 -1.97 -3.89 27.44
N ARG A 70 -2.20 -4.37 26.22
CA ARG A 70 -2.47 -3.49 25.08
C ARG A 70 -3.77 -2.69 25.28
N ARG A 71 -4.84 -3.35 25.72
CA ARG A 71 -6.12 -2.70 26.02
C ARG A 71 -5.95 -1.63 27.09
N PHE A 72 -5.34 -2.00 28.21
CA PHE A 72 -5.14 -1.12 29.36
C PHE A 72 -4.36 0.15 28.98
N ILE A 73 -3.22 0.00 28.31
CA ILE A 73 -2.41 1.15 27.87
C ILE A 73 -3.16 2.02 26.87
N PHE A 74 -3.86 1.41 25.92
CA PHE A 74 -4.62 2.16 24.92
C PHE A 74 -5.72 3.01 25.54
N ILE A 75 -6.47 2.47 26.51
CA ILE A 75 -7.52 3.24 27.19
C ILE A 75 -6.90 4.38 28.01
N CYS A 76 -5.78 4.13 28.72
CA CYS A 76 -5.10 5.19 29.48
C CYS A 76 -4.65 6.34 28.57
N LEU A 77 -4.05 6.02 27.42
CA LEU A 77 -3.59 7.04 26.47
C LEU A 77 -4.77 7.80 25.84
N ARG A 78 -5.87 7.10 25.51
CA ARG A 78 -7.10 7.72 25.02
C ARG A 78 -7.66 8.74 26.01
N GLU A 79 -7.77 8.35 27.28
CA GLU A 79 -8.30 9.22 28.34
C GLU A 79 -7.40 10.43 28.60
N LEU A 80 -6.08 10.29 28.45
CA LEU A 80 -5.10 11.35 28.66
C LEU A 80 -5.00 12.35 27.51
N THR A 81 -5.09 11.88 26.28
CA THR A 81 -4.89 12.71 25.07
C THR A 81 -6.19 13.23 24.50
N ASN A 82 -7.30 12.54 24.77
CA ASN A 82 -8.58 12.73 24.10
C ASN A 82 -8.54 12.46 22.59
N ASP A 83 -7.45 11.87 22.07
CA ASP A 83 -7.30 11.51 20.67
C ASP A 83 -8.09 10.25 20.33
N MET A 84 -8.67 10.24 19.12
CA MET A 84 -9.42 9.10 18.61
C MET A 84 -8.61 8.28 17.59
N TYR A 85 -8.48 6.99 17.86
CA TYR A 85 -7.86 6.01 16.96
C TYR A 85 -8.85 4.86 16.67
N PRO A 86 -9.55 4.87 15.51
CA PRO A 86 -10.65 3.95 15.21
C PRO A 86 -10.28 2.48 15.19
N TRP A 87 -9.01 2.14 14.94
CA TRP A 87 -8.52 0.77 14.92
C TRP A 87 -8.26 0.17 16.31
N GLY A 88 -8.40 0.95 17.37
CA GLY A 88 -8.20 0.45 18.72
C GLY A 88 -6.79 -0.09 18.93
N ILE A 89 -6.71 -1.29 19.53
CA ILE A 89 -5.44 -2.00 19.74
C ILE A 89 -5.03 -2.86 18.54
N LEU A 90 -5.72 -2.82 17.40
CA LEU A 90 -5.23 -3.47 16.19
C LEU A 90 -4.07 -2.65 15.65
N ILE A 91 -2.86 -3.13 15.90
CA ILE A 91 -1.59 -2.54 15.45
C ILE A 91 -0.93 -3.61 14.59
N GLY A 92 -1.18 -3.56 13.29
CA GLY A 92 -0.79 -4.62 12.37
C GLY A 92 -1.33 -4.37 10.96
N ILE A 93 -0.76 -5.09 9.99
CA ILE A 93 -0.93 -4.78 8.57
C ILE A 93 -2.32 -5.20 8.05
N ARG A 94 -2.93 -6.27 8.58
CA ARG A 94 -4.15 -6.89 7.99
C ARG A 94 -5.19 -7.29 9.04
N PRO A 95 -6.05 -6.35 9.48
CA PRO A 95 -7.17 -6.67 10.35
C PRO A 95 -8.28 -7.47 9.64
N SER A 96 -8.39 -7.40 8.31
CA SER A 96 -9.35 -8.18 7.51
C SER A 96 -9.22 -9.69 7.72
N LYS A 97 -8.01 -10.22 7.93
CA LYS A 97 -7.77 -11.64 8.23
C LYS A 97 -8.45 -12.12 9.51
N ILE A 98 -8.61 -11.25 10.50
CA ILE A 98 -9.33 -11.57 11.74
C ILE A 98 -10.81 -11.75 11.42
N ALA A 99 -11.40 -10.82 10.66
CA ALA A 99 -12.80 -10.93 10.24
C ALA A 99 -13.03 -12.19 9.38
N LEU A 100 -12.16 -12.45 8.39
CA LEU A 100 -12.24 -13.64 7.55
C LEU A 100 -12.20 -14.94 8.37
N LYS A 101 -11.31 -15.01 9.36
CA LYS A 101 -11.21 -16.17 10.26
C LYS A 101 -12.50 -16.37 11.04
N LEU A 102 -13.03 -15.32 11.68
CA LEU A 102 -14.25 -15.41 12.49
C LEU A 102 -15.47 -15.80 11.65
N LEU A 103 -15.60 -15.24 10.44
CA LEU A 103 -16.67 -15.61 9.49
C LEU A 103 -16.58 -17.10 9.10
N LYS A 104 -15.37 -17.63 8.88
CA LYS A 104 -15.15 -19.06 8.59
C LYS A 104 -15.43 -19.97 9.78
N GLU A 105 -15.28 -19.47 11.00
CA GLU A 105 -15.65 -20.16 12.24
C GLU A 105 -17.18 -20.14 12.50
N GLY A 106 -17.96 -19.51 11.60
CA GLY A 106 -19.43 -19.50 11.66
C GLY A 106 -20.04 -18.30 12.40
N ASN A 107 -19.22 -17.31 12.80
CA ASN A 107 -19.72 -16.11 13.45
C ASN A 107 -20.54 -15.25 12.46
N THR A 108 -21.64 -14.71 12.94
CA THR A 108 -22.44 -13.69 12.26
C THR A 108 -21.70 -12.35 12.18
N GLU A 109 -22.14 -11.45 11.28
CA GLU A 109 -21.56 -10.11 11.18
C GLU A 109 -21.63 -9.34 12.50
N GLU A 110 -22.75 -9.46 13.22
CA GLU A 110 -22.96 -8.78 14.50
C GLU A 110 -21.99 -9.30 15.57
N GLU A 111 -21.76 -10.61 15.63
CA GLU A 111 -20.76 -11.21 16.52
C GLU A 111 -19.35 -10.73 16.18
N VAL A 112 -18.99 -10.68 14.88
CA VAL A 112 -17.68 -10.15 14.45
C VAL A 112 -17.51 -8.69 14.87
N ILE A 113 -18.54 -7.85 14.66
CA ILE A 113 -18.54 -6.45 15.08
C ILE A 113 -18.36 -6.33 16.59
N ASN A 114 -19.11 -7.11 17.36
CA ASN A 114 -19.01 -7.12 18.82
C ASN A 114 -17.63 -7.56 19.30
N ILE A 115 -17.02 -8.56 18.67
CA ILE A 115 -15.63 -8.97 18.97
C ILE A 115 -14.66 -7.82 18.67
N PHE A 116 -14.78 -7.14 17.53
CA PHE A 116 -13.92 -6.00 17.18
C PHE A 116 -14.02 -4.86 18.20
N LYS A 117 -15.25 -4.52 18.60
CA LYS A 117 -15.52 -3.48 19.58
C LYS A 117 -15.02 -3.87 20.97
N GLU A 118 -15.48 -5.00 21.50
CA GLU A 118 -15.24 -5.38 22.88
C GLU A 118 -13.82 -5.86 23.10
N ARG A 119 -13.26 -6.69 22.20
CA ARG A 119 -11.92 -7.28 22.36
C ARG A 119 -10.82 -6.36 21.85
N TYR A 120 -11.04 -5.68 20.72
CA TYR A 120 -9.99 -4.89 20.08
C TYR A 120 -10.14 -3.38 20.25
N LEU A 121 -11.21 -2.89 20.90
CA LEU A 121 -11.51 -1.46 21.07
C LEU A 121 -11.60 -0.71 19.72
N ALA A 122 -11.89 -1.46 18.65
CA ALA A 122 -12.03 -0.93 17.31
C ALA A 122 -13.46 -0.43 17.09
N HIS A 123 -13.60 0.58 16.25
CA HIS A 123 -14.90 1.12 15.91
C HIS A 123 -15.67 0.18 14.99
N GLU A 124 -17.00 0.26 15.07
CA GLU A 124 -17.92 -0.57 14.29
C GLU A 124 -17.72 -0.42 12.78
N ASP A 125 -17.45 0.80 12.29
CA ASP A 125 -17.18 1.07 10.87
C ASP A 125 -15.94 0.30 10.37
N LYS A 126 -14.91 0.17 11.21
CA LYS A 126 -13.70 -0.60 10.89
C LYS A 126 -13.95 -2.11 10.87
N ALA A 127 -14.81 -2.60 11.75
CA ALA A 127 -15.24 -4.00 11.73
C ALA A 127 -16.01 -4.33 10.45
N LYS A 128 -16.99 -3.48 10.08
CA LYS A 128 -17.75 -3.61 8.82
C LYS A 128 -16.84 -3.56 7.60
N LEU A 129 -15.90 -2.63 7.56
CA LEU A 129 -14.89 -2.55 6.50
C LEU A 129 -14.10 -3.87 6.36
N CYS A 130 -13.68 -4.46 7.48
CA CYS A 130 -12.96 -5.74 7.46
C CYS A 130 -13.82 -6.89 6.94
N ILE A 131 -15.12 -6.90 7.24
CA ILE A 131 -16.08 -7.89 6.73
C ILE A 131 -16.25 -7.74 5.22
N ASP A 132 -16.45 -6.52 4.73
CA ASP A 132 -16.63 -6.23 3.30
C ASP A 132 -15.39 -6.65 2.50
N VAL A 133 -14.20 -6.29 2.98
CA VAL A 133 -12.93 -6.67 2.36
C VAL A 133 -12.75 -8.19 2.40
N ALA A 134 -12.99 -8.85 3.53
CA ALA A 134 -12.84 -10.30 3.63
C ALA A 134 -13.72 -11.06 2.62
N ARG A 135 -14.95 -10.58 2.38
CA ARG A 135 -15.86 -11.14 1.37
C ARG A 135 -15.37 -10.91 -0.06
N ALA A 136 -14.81 -9.74 -0.33
CA ALA A 136 -14.24 -9.45 -1.63
C ALA A 136 -13.01 -10.33 -1.90
N GLU A 137 -12.10 -10.43 -0.92
CA GLU A 137 -10.90 -11.26 -0.96
C GLU A 137 -11.24 -12.74 -1.18
N GLU A 138 -12.20 -13.30 -0.44
CA GLU A 138 -12.56 -14.73 -0.55
C GLU A 138 -12.97 -15.17 -1.97
N ARG A 139 -13.56 -14.25 -2.75
CA ARG A 139 -13.97 -14.52 -4.15
C ARG A 139 -12.79 -14.59 -5.11
N ILE A 140 -11.67 -13.93 -4.81
CA ILE A 140 -10.56 -13.70 -5.75
C ILE A 140 -9.29 -14.44 -5.32
N VAL A 141 -9.07 -14.62 -4.02
CA VAL A 141 -7.86 -15.23 -3.44
C VAL A 141 -7.53 -16.56 -4.12
N ASN A 142 -6.27 -16.67 -4.55
CA ASN A 142 -5.77 -17.82 -5.27
C ASN A 142 -5.80 -19.09 -4.41
N LYS A 143 -6.18 -20.20 -5.04
CA LYS A 143 -6.26 -21.55 -4.44
C LYS A 143 -5.42 -22.59 -5.17
N ASP A 144 -4.82 -22.23 -6.31
CA ASP A 144 -4.02 -23.13 -7.13
C ASP A 144 -2.57 -22.62 -7.17
N LYS A 145 -1.63 -23.45 -6.74
CA LYS A 145 -0.20 -23.09 -6.73
C LYS A 145 0.34 -22.81 -8.14
N ASN A 146 -0.27 -23.35 -9.19
CA ASN A 146 0.15 -23.16 -10.57
C ASN A 146 -0.36 -21.87 -11.20
N ASN A 147 -1.31 -21.19 -10.55
CA ASN A 147 -1.72 -19.83 -10.92
C ASN A 147 -0.73 -18.82 -10.36
N ILE A 148 -0.11 -18.06 -11.23
CA ILE A 148 0.91 -17.07 -10.89
C ILE A 148 0.52 -15.67 -11.37
N ALA A 149 1.17 -14.65 -10.81
CA ALA A 149 1.18 -13.32 -11.37
C ALA A 149 2.59 -12.94 -11.87
N VAL A 150 2.64 -12.07 -12.87
CA VAL A 150 3.88 -11.46 -13.34
C VAL A 150 3.85 -9.97 -13.03
N TYR A 151 4.85 -9.50 -12.31
CA TYR A 151 5.06 -8.07 -12.10
C TYR A 151 6.26 -7.60 -12.92
N ILE A 152 6.14 -6.48 -13.60
CA ILE A 152 7.21 -5.84 -14.33
C ILE A 152 7.40 -4.45 -13.73
N GLY A 153 8.60 -4.16 -13.23
CA GLY A 153 8.95 -2.83 -12.72
C GLY A 153 9.69 -2.03 -13.78
N MET A 154 9.25 -0.81 -14.04
CA MET A 154 10.04 0.24 -14.72
C MET A 154 10.87 0.99 -13.69
N ALA A 155 12.16 1.23 -13.92
CA ALA A 155 13.02 1.87 -12.92
C ALA A 155 13.09 3.41 -13.01
N PHE A 156 12.37 4.02 -13.97
CA PHE A 156 12.45 5.45 -14.25
C PHE A 156 11.14 6.18 -13.93
N CYS A 157 11.26 7.44 -13.51
CA CYS A 157 10.17 8.41 -13.38
C CYS A 157 10.55 9.73 -14.07
N PRO A 158 9.58 10.60 -14.43
CA PRO A 158 9.89 11.96 -14.89
C PRO A 158 10.64 12.74 -13.81
N THR A 159 10.10 12.71 -12.58
CA THR A 159 10.69 13.30 -11.38
C THR A 159 10.47 12.41 -10.16
N ARG A 160 11.25 12.62 -9.09
CA ARG A 160 11.04 11.95 -7.80
C ARG A 160 10.02 12.73 -6.98
N CYS A 161 8.87 12.11 -6.70
CA CYS A 161 7.87 12.70 -5.79
C CYS A 161 8.37 12.66 -4.35
N VAL A 162 8.05 13.68 -3.56
CA VAL A 162 8.54 13.86 -2.19
C VAL A 162 8.04 12.75 -1.24
N TYR A 163 6.81 12.28 -1.43
CA TYR A 163 6.20 11.21 -0.63
C TYR A 163 6.58 9.79 -1.09
N CYS A 164 7.14 9.65 -2.30
CA CYS A 164 7.31 8.34 -2.92
C CYS A 164 8.43 7.55 -2.23
N SER A 165 8.10 6.32 -1.84
CA SER A 165 9.03 5.43 -1.16
C SER A 165 9.58 4.31 -2.04
N PHE A 166 9.16 4.27 -3.31
CA PHE A 166 9.68 3.36 -4.33
C PHE A 166 11.05 3.81 -4.83
N THR A 167 11.86 2.84 -5.25
CA THR A 167 13.10 3.11 -5.97
C THR A 167 12.73 3.63 -7.36
N ALA A 168 12.95 4.92 -7.60
CA ALA A 168 12.68 5.55 -8.88
C ALA A 168 13.83 6.49 -9.25
N ASN A 169 14.34 6.31 -10.46
CA ASN A 169 15.45 7.10 -10.99
C ASN A 169 14.89 8.21 -11.90
N PRO A 170 15.15 9.50 -11.63
CA PRO A 170 14.75 10.57 -12.53
C PRO A 170 15.37 10.36 -13.91
N ILE A 171 14.51 10.23 -14.93
CA ILE A 171 14.91 9.80 -16.27
C ILE A 171 15.91 10.77 -16.92
N ALA A 172 15.76 12.08 -16.69
CA ALA A 172 16.65 13.10 -17.22
C ALA A 172 18.11 12.90 -16.74
N ALA A 173 18.32 12.45 -15.50
CA ALA A 173 19.64 12.20 -14.93
C ALA A 173 20.23 10.84 -15.35
N HIS A 174 19.40 9.92 -15.87
CA HIS A 174 19.79 8.54 -16.17
C HIS A 174 19.55 8.15 -17.63
N LYS A 175 19.47 9.13 -18.56
CA LYS A 175 19.14 8.91 -19.97
C LYS A 175 20.00 7.82 -20.63
N LYS A 176 21.31 7.79 -20.35
CA LYS A 176 22.25 6.79 -20.89
C LYS A 176 22.00 5.36 -20.40
N MET A 177 21.25 5.21 -19.30
CA MET A 177 20.92 3.92 -18.69
C MET A 177 19.56 3.37 -19.14
N VAL A 178 18.75 4.16 -19.86
CA VAL A 178 17.37 3.77 -20.24
C VAL A 178 17.38 2.54 -21.15
N MET A 179 18.06 2.63 -22.30
CA MET A 179 18.12 1.50 -23.23
C MET A 179 18.85 0.28 -22.67
N PRO A 180 20.03 0.40 -22.01
CA PRO A 180 20.66 -0.75 -21.35
C PRO A 180 19.77 -1.43 -20.32
N TYR A 181 18.94 -0.66 -19.60
CA TYR A 181 17.96 -1.22 -18.67
C TYR A 181 16.82 -1.95 -19.40
N ILE A 182 16.28 -1.36 -20.47
CA ILE A 182 15.22 -1.98 -21.29
C ILE A 182 15.71 -3.30 -21.88
N GLU A 183 16.93 -3.36 -22.42
CA GLU A 183 17.52 -4.59 -22.97
C GLU A 183 17.67 -5.67 -21.89
N ALA A 184 18.16 -5.31 -20.70
CA ALA A 184 18.24 -6.23 -19.57
C ALA A 184 16.85 -6.71 -19.12
N LEU A 185 15.86 -5.81 -19.07
CA LEU A 185 14.48 -6.16 -18.74
C LEU A 185 13.87 -7.13 -19.76
N ILE A 186 14.07 -6.88 -21.06
CA ILE A 186 13.61 -7.77 -22.14
C ILE A 186 14.28 -9.14 -22.04
N LYS A 187 15.58 -9.19 -21.72
CA LYS A 187 16.28 -10.45 -21.48
C LYS A 187 15.67 -11.23 -20.31
N GLU A 188 15.29 -10.53 -19.25
CA GLU A 188 14.61 -11.13 -18.09
C GLU A 188 13.21 -11.63 -18.42
N ILE A 189 12.43 -10.84 -19.16
CA ILE A 189 11.09 -11.20 -19.66
C ILE A 189 11.17 -12.52 -20.44
N ASN A 190 12.06 -12.59 -21.42
CA ASN A 190 12.26 -13.79 -22.24
C ASN A 190 12.73 -14.99 -21.38
N GLY A 191 13.69 -14.77 -20.48
CA GLY A 191 14.21 -15.83 -19.60
C GLY A 191 13.15 -16.44 -18.68
N MET A 192 12.25 -15.62 -18.13
CA MET A 192 11.18 -16.07 -17.25
C MET A 192 9.96 -16.61 -18.00
N SER A 193 9.63 -16.05 -19.16
CA SER A 193 8.59 -16.59 -20.07
C SER A 193 8.88 -18.03 -20.46
N SER A 194 10.12 -18.34 -20.84
CA SER A 194 10.51 -19.72 -21.15
C SER A 194 10.32 -20.67 -19.98
N TYR A 195 10.64 -20.23 -18.74
CA TYR A 195 10.44 -21.03 -17.54
C TYR A 195 8.95 -21.29 -17.26
N ILE A 196 8.11 -20.26 -17.36
CA ILE A 196 6.66 -20.35 -17.16
C ILE A 196 6.06 -21.38 -18.13
N LYS A 197 6.47 -21.33 -19.41
CA LYS A 197 6.02 -22.27 -20.44
C LYS A 197 6.51 -23.70 -20.17
N GLU A 198 7.78 -23.86 -19.82
CA GLU A 198 8.39 -25.16 -19.48
C GLU A 198 7.67 -25.85 -18.32
N LYS A 199 7.32 -25.09 -17.27
CA LYS A 199 6.62 -25.58 -16.08
C LYS A 199 5.09 -25.59 -16.23
N ASN A 200 4.56 -25.21 -17.39
CA ASN A 200 3.12 -25.14 -17.67
C ASN A 200 2.33 -24.33 -16.61
N LEU A 201 2.88 -23.19 -16.18
CA LEU A 201 2.25 -22.32 -15.20
C LEU A 201 1.23 -21.40 -15.87
N ASN A 202 0.11 -21.13 -15.17
CA ASN A 202 -0.95 -20.28 -15.68
C ASN A 202 -0.78 -18.83 -15.19
N ILE A 203 -0.67 -17.88 -16.11
CA ILE A 203 -0.56 -16.45 -15.80
C ILE A 203 -1.96 -15.88 -15.56
N GLU A 204 -2.30 -15.58 -14.30
CA GLU A 204 -3.59 -15.00 -13.95
C GLU A 204 -3.62 -13.49 -14.19
N SER A 205 -2.56 -12.78 -13.77
CA SER A 205 -2.44 -11.34 -13.92
C SER A 205 -1.03 -10.90 -14.31
N VAL A 206 -0.96 -9.81 -15.07
CA VAL A 206 0.27 -9.11 -15.44
C VAL A 206 0.16 -7.66 -14.98
N TYR A 207 1.16 -7.17 -14.25
CA TYR A 207 1.18 -5.83 -13.70
C TYR A 207 2.47 -5.10 -14.08
N PHE A 208 2.37 -4.09 -14.93
CA PHE A 208 3.50 -3.24 -15.31
C PHE A 208 3.45 -1.92 -14.53
N GLY A 209 4.34 -1.76 -13.55
CA GLY A 209 4.37 -0.62 -12.63
C GLY A 209 5.79 -0.18 -12.26
N GLY A 210 5.99 0.25 -11.01
CA GLY A 210 7.29 0.57 -10.45
C GLY A 210 7.52 2.08 -10.30
N GLY A 211 8.47 2.61 -11.06
CA GLY A 211 8.61 4.06 -11.24
C GLY A 211 7.40 4.59 -11.99
N THR A 212 7.54 4.80 -13.28
CA THR A 212 6.44 5.17 -14.15
C THR A 212 6.73 4.55 -15.52
N PRO A 213 6.07 3.42 -15.86
CA PRO A 213 6.15 2.75 -17.16
C PRO A 213 6.18 3.71 -18.35
N THR A 214 5.32 4.73 -18.32
CA THR A 214 5.17 5.73 -19.39
C THR A 214 6.24 6.83 -19.40
N SER A 215 7.29 6.77 -18.58
CA SER A 215 8.33 7.83 -18.55
C SER A 215 9.25 7.84 -19.77
N VAL A 216 9.45 6.66 -20.36
CA VAL A 216 10.32 6.46 -21.53
C VAL A 216 9.66 7.06 -22.78
N ASN A 217 10.41 7.17 -23.88
CA ASN A 217 9.84 7.67 -25.14
C ASN A 217 8.86 6.65 -25.75
N ASP A 218 8.14 7.05 -26.81
CA ASP A 218 7.08 6.21 -27.40
C ASP A 218 7.63 4.91 -28.00
N GLU A 219 8.81 4.94 -28.63
CA GLU A 219 9.47 3.77 -29.22
C GLU A 219 9.93 2.80 -28.14
N GLU A 220 10.62 3.31 -27.11
CA GLU A 220 11.06 2.56 -25.94
C GLU A 220 9.88 1.90 -25.20
N PHE A 221 8.77 2.63 -25.05
CA PHE A 221 7.56 2.10 -24.43
C PHE A 221 6.95 0.98 -25.28
N ALA A 222 6.82 1.19 -26.60
CA ALA A 222 6.30 0.18 -27.51
C ALA A 222 7.16 -1.09 -27.54
N MET A 223 8.48 -0.96 -27.48
CA MET A 223 9.41 -2.09 -27.38
C MET A 223 9.10 -2.96 -26.16
N VAL A 224 8.99 -2.36 -24.96
CA VAL A 224 8.70 -3.12 -23.73
C VAL A 224 7.30 -3.72 -23.78
N MET A 225 6.30 -2.97 -24.23
CA MET A 225 4.92 -3.46 -24.33
C MET A 225 4.78 -4.65 -25.28
N LYS A 226 5.49 -4.62 -26.42
CA LYS A 226 5.55 -5.74 -27.36
C LYS A 226 6.10 -6.99 -26.68
N GLU A 227 7.21 -6.87 -25.97
CA GLU A 227 7.86 -8.01 -25.31
C GLU A 227 7.00 -8.58 -24.17
N ILE A 228 6.31 -7.73 -23.40
CA ILE A 228 5.32 -8.19 -22.40
C ILE A 228 4.18 -8.93 -23.09
N TYR A 229 3.63 -8.37 -24.18
CA TYR A 229 2.53 -8.97 -24.91
C TYR A 229 2.90 -10.34 -25.47
N ASP A 230 3.99 -10.44 -26.23
CA ASP A 230 4.39 -11.69 -26.89
C ASP A 230 4.75 -12.81 -25.89
N ASN A 231 5.22 -12.44 -24.70
CA ASN A 231 5.67 -13.41 -23.70
C ASN A 231 4.60 -13.82 -22.68
N PHE A 232 3.74 -12.89 -22.26
CA PHE A 232 2.83 -13.13 -21.12
C PHE A 232 1.35 -13.00 -21.47
N ILE A 233 0.99 -12.30 -22.55
CA ILE A 233 -0.42 -12.01 -22.89
C ILE A 233 -0.89 -12.84 -24.07
N LYS A 234 -0.13 -12.82 -25.16
CA LYS A 234 -0.44 -13.56 -26.38
C LYS A 234 -0.54 -15.05 -26.05
N ASP A 235 -1.60 -15.68 -26.56
CA ASP A 235 -1.91 -17.11 -26.39
C ASP A 235 -2.13 -17.56 -24.93
N ASN A 236 -2.19 -16.64 -23.96
CA ASN A 236 -2.47 -16.91 -22.56
C ASN A 236 -3.87 -16.40 -22.18
N ASN A 237 -4.50 -17.02 -21.18
CA ASN A 237 -5.80 -16.59 -20.65
C ASN A 237 -5.63 -15.65 -19.44
N VAL A 238 -4.96 -14.52 -19.67
CA VAL A 238 -4.70 -13.52 -18.62
C VAL A 238 -5.97 -12.76 -18.28
N LYS A 239 -6.40 -12.81 -17.01
CA LYS A 239 -7.61 -12.13 -16.53
C LYS A 239 -7.42 -10.62 -16.41
N GLU A 240 -6.21 -10.19 -16.03
CA GLU A 240 -5.90 -8.78 -15.78
C GLU A 240 -4.52 -8.44 -16.35
N PHE A 241 -4.46 -7.39 -17.18
CA PHE A 241 -3.22 -6.76 -17.61
C PHE A 241 -3.28 -5.27 -17.28
N THR A 242 -2.59 -4.91 -16.20
CA THR A 242 -2.52 -3.55 -15.68
C THR A 242 -1.26 -2.84 -16.14
N VAL A 243 -1.39 -1.59 -16.59
CA VAL A 243 -0.26 -0.66 -16.73
C VAL A 243 -0.46 0.56 -15.83
N GLU A 244 0.47 0.81 -14.91
CA GLU A 244 0.48 2.05 -14.14
C GLU A 244 0.99 3.21 -15.01
N CYS A 245 0.13 4.20 -15.23
CA CYS A 245 0.50 5.48 -15.81
C CYS A 245 0.28 6.59 -14.77
N GLY A 246 0.80 6.37 -13.55
CA GLY A 246 0.57 7.25 -12.39
C GLY A 246 1.12 8.67 -12.49
N ARG A 247 1.73 9.04 -13.64
CA ARG A 247 2.28 10.37 -13.96
C ARG A 247 1.63 10.89 -15.25
N PRO A 248 0.61 11.76 -15.15
CA PRO A 248 -0.10 12.31 -16.30
C PRO A 248 0.81 13.07 -17.26
N ASP A 249 1.87 13.70 -16.72
CA ASP A 249 2.93 14.38 -17.45
C ASP A 249 3.80 13.45 -18.32
N SER A 250 3.55 12.13 -18.28
CA SER A 250 4.22 11.14 -19.12
C SER A 250 3.27 10.41 -20.08
N ILE A 251 1.97 10.72 -20.03
CA ILE A 251 0.93 10.11 -20.87
C ILE A 251 0.69 10.96 -22.11
N ASN A 252 0.64 10.31 -23.27
CA ASN A 252 0.20 10.89 -24.52
C ASN A 252 -0.72 9.90 -25.26
N LYS A 253 -1.32 10.35 -26.37
CA LYS A 253 -2.23 9.53 -27.17
C LYS A 253 -1.56 8.26 -27.72
N ASN A 254 -0.29 8.36 -28.16
CA ASN A 254 0.44 7.21 -28.72
C ASN A 254 0.62 6.11 -27.68
N LYS A 255 1.04 6.44 -26.45
CA LYS A 255 1.19 5.48 -25.35
C LYS A 255 -0.12 4.79 -25.00
N LEU A 256 -1.22 5.54 -24.95
CA LEU A 256 -2.54 4.97 -24.71
C LEU A 256 -2.98 4.05 -25.86
N GLN A 257 -2.69 4.42 -27.11
CA GLN A 257 -2.95 3.56 -28.27
C GLN A 257 -2.11 2.28 -28.22
N THR A 258 -0.81 2.38 -27.96
CA THR A 258 0.10 1.24 -27.76
C THR A 258 -0.44 0.28 -26.69
N MET A 259 -0.93 0.80 -25.56
CA MET A 259 -1.56 -0.02 -24.52
C MET A 259 -2.80 -0.77 -25.05
N LYS A 260 -3.66 -0.12 -25.84
CA LYS A 260 -4.83 -0.77 -26.45
C LYS A 260 -4.42 -1.86 -27.44
N ASP A 261 -3.43 -1.58 -28.29
CA ASP A 261 -2.93 -2.52 -29.31
C ASP A 261 -2.36 -3.79 -28.67
N TYR A 262 -1.73 -3.66 -27.50
CA TYR A 262 -1.20 -4.76 -26.69
C TYR A 262 -2.16 -5.29 -25.61
N LYS A 263 -3.46 -5.02 -25.76
CA LYS A 263 -4.55 -5.59 -24.94
C LYS A 263 -4.47 -5.29 -23.44
N VAL A 264 -3.95 -4.13 -23.06
CA VAL A 264 -4.07 -3.63 -21.68
C VAL A 264 -5.54 -3.42 -21.36
N ASN A 265 -6.01 -4.01 -20.26
CA ASN A 265 -7.40 -3.91 -19.84
C ASN A 265 -7.60 -2.95 -18.66
N ARG A 266 -6.56 -2.72 -17.85
CA ARG A 266 -6.59 -1.81 -16.69
C ARG A 266 -5.44 -0.82 -16.73
N ILE A 267 -5.73 0.44 -16.43
CA ILE A 267 -4.72 1.49 -16.28
C ILE A 267 -4.92 2.27 -14.99
N SER A 268 -3.89 2.99 -14.55
CA SER A 268 -3.94 3.87 -13.39
C SER A 268 -3.54 5.29 -13.78
N ILE A 269 -4.42 6.27 -13.58
CA ILE A 269 -4.15 7.70 -13.81
C ILE A 269 -4.29 8.40 -12.46
N ASN A 270 -3.15 8.72 -11.84
CA ASN A 270 -3.14 8.98 -10.41
C ASN A 270 -2.91 10.47 -10.09
N PRO A 271 -3.95 11.21 -9.69
CA PRO A 271 -3.81 12.61 -9.31
C PRO A 271 -3.07 12.77 -8.00
N GLN A 272 -3.22 11.81 -7.08
CA GLN A 272 -2.90 11.93 -5.65
C GLN A 272 -3.78 12.96 -4.93
N THR A 273 -3.99 14.12 -5.55
CA THR A 273 -4.82 15.24 -5.11
C THR A 273 -5.21 16.09 -6.33
N MET A 274 -6.33 16.79 -6.28
CA MET A 274 -6.75 17.75 -7.31
C MET A 274 -6.43 19.21 -6.92
N ASN A 275 -5.53 19.40 -5.96
CA ASN A 275 -5.09 20.72 -5.50
C ASN A 275 -3.72 21.09 -6.10
N ASP A 276 -3.70 22.02 -7.05
CA ASP A 276 -2.48 22.41 -7.79
C ASP A 276 -1.34 22.92 -6.88
N LYS A 277 -1.69 23.62 -5.80
CA LYS A 277 -0.71 24.08 -4.79
C LYS A 277 0.01 22.88 -4.16
N THR A 278 -0.74 21.85 -3.78
CA THR A 278 -0.18 20.61 -3.21
C THR A 278 0.64 19.84 -4.24
N LEU A 279 0.14 19.70 -5.48
CA LEU A 279 0.88 19.02 -6.56
C LEU A 279 2.28 19.60 -6.76
N LYS A 280 2.38 20.94 -6.78
CA LYS A 280 3.65 21.66 -6.85
C LYS A 280 4.54 21.37 -5.63
N LEU A 281 3.99 21.40 -4.41
CA LEU A 281 4.72 21.14 -3.16
C LEU A 281 5.31 19.72 -3.12
N ILE A 282 4.59 18.72 -3.62
CA ILE A 282 5.00 17.32 -3.56
C ILE A 282 5.89 16.89 -4.75
N GLY A 283 6.28 17.84 -5.61
CA GLY A 283 7.21 17.62 -6.72
C GLY A 283 6.58 16.98 -7.95
N ARG A 284 5.28 17.18 -8.15
CA ARG A 284 4.58 16.77 -9.38
C ARG A 284 4.41 17.98 -10.31
N ASN A 285 4.85 17.84 -11.56
CA ASN A 285 4.91 18.93 -12.53
C ASN A 285 3.75 18.86 -13.55
N HIS A 286 2.54 18.69 -13.03
CA HIS A 286 1.28 18.71 -13.79
C HIS A 286 0.22 19.37 -12.90
N THR A 287 -0.89 19.74 -13.53
CA THR A 287 -2.05 20.37 -12.91
C THR A 287 -3.22 19.39 -12.79
N SER A 288 -4.22 19.76 -12.00
CA SER A 288 -5.52 19.08 -11.96
C SER A 288 -6.19 19.06 -13.34
N GLU A 289 -6.03 20.09 -14.17
CA GLU A 289 -6.56 20.11 -15.54
C GLU A 289 -5.89 19.05 -16.43
N ASP A 290 -4.57 18.86 -16.29
CA ASP A 290 -3.85 17.80 -17.02
C ASP A 290 -4.39 16.40 -16.65
N ILE A 291 -4.79 16.19 -15.37
CA ILE A 291 -5.45 14.94 -14.95
C ILE A 291 -6.74 14.73 -15.72
N ILE A 292 -7.60 15.75 -15.75
CA ILE A 292 -8.90 15.70 -16.40
C ILE A 292 -8.71 15.41 -17.89
N GLU A 293 -7.77 16.10 -18.54
CA GLU A 293 -7.43 15.89 -19.95
C GLU A 293 -6.99 14.44 -20.22
N LYS A 294 -6.01 13.91 -19.45
CA LYS A 294 -5.49 12.54 -19.68
C LYS A 294 -6.52 11.47 -19.33
N PHE A 295 -7.33 11.68 -18.31
CA PHE A 295 -8.43 10.76 -17.96
C PHE A 295 -9.44 10.68 -19.10
N ASN A 296 -9.91 11.82 -19.60
CA ASN A 296 -10.86 11.88 -20.70
C ASN A 296 -10.27 11.32 -21.99
N MET A 297 -8.98 11.57 -22.26
CA MET A 297 -8.27 11.00 -23.40
C MET A 297 -8.28 9.46 -23.35
N ALA A 298 -7.95 8.87 -22.20
CA ALA A 298 -8.00 7.42 -22.02
C ALA A 298 -9.44 6.88 -22.15
N ARG A 299 -10.42 7.56 -21.55
CA ARG A 299 -11.82 7.13 -21.67
C ARG A 299 -12.31 7.16 -23.11
N ASN A 300 -11.98 8.20 -23.88
CA ASN A 300 -12.34 8.34 -25.29
C ASN A 300 -11.67 7.29 -26.18
N LEU A 301 -10.52 6.75 -25.79
CA LEU A 301 -9.86 5.62 -26.45
C LEU A 301 -10.45 4.25 -26.04
N GLY A 302 -11.50 4.23 -25.21
CA GLY A 302 -12.21 3.02 -24.81
C GLY A 302 -11.48 2.20 -23.74
N PHE A 303 -10.73 2.84 -22.83
CA PHE A 303 -10.34 2.18 -21.58
C PHE A 303 -11.57 2.06 -20.68
N GLU A 304 -11.84 0.85 -20.18
CA GLU A 304 -13.01 0.56 -19.34
C GLU A 304 -12.70 0.41 -17.86
N HIS A 305 -11.42 0.29 -17.49
CA HIS A 305 -10.96 0.12 -16.11
C HIS A 305 -9.88 1.16 -15.86
N ILE A 306 -10.28 2.32 -15.35
CA ILE A 306 -9.35 3.38 -14.94
C ILE A 306 -9.38 3.50 -13.43
N ASN A 307 -8.23 3.24 -12.82
CA ASN A 307 -7.97 3.46 -11.41
C ASN A 307 -7.40 4.85 -11.15
N MET A 308 -7.74 5.45 -10.02
CA MET A 308 -7.12 6.69 -9.55
C MET A 308 -6.64 6.56 -8.10
N ASP A 309 -5.34 6.74 -7.88
CA ASP A 309 -4.78 6.76 -6.53
C ASP A 309 -4.83 8.17 -5.92
N LEU A 310 -5.37 8.27 -4.70
CA LEU A 310 -5.47 9.47 -3.88
C LEU A 310 -4.63 9.31 -2.61
N ILE A 311 -4.09 10.40 -2.07
CA ILE A 311 -3.30 10.39 -0.84
C ILE A 311 -3.91 11.36 0.17
N ILE A 312 -4.18 10.87 1.37
CA ILE A 312 -4.65 11.65 2.53
C ILE A 312 -3.48 12.09 3.39
N GLY A 313 -3.57 13.33 3.89
CA GLY A 313 -2.59 13.95 4.77
C GLY A 313 -1.35 14.43 4.02
N LEU A 314 -1.50 14.82 2.74
CA LEU A 314 -0.43 15.49 2.01
C LEU A 314 -0.11 16.87 2.64
N PRO A 315 1.12 17.37 2.50
CA PRO A 315 1.52 18.65 3.07
C PRO A 315 0.64 19.81 2.56
N GLY A 316 0.06 20.56 3.49
CA GLY A 316 -0.81 21.69 3.18
C GLY A 316 -2.26 21.30 2.86
N GLU A 317 -2.67 20.07 3.13
CA GLU A 317 -4.06 19.63 2.97
C GLU A 317 -4.72 19.28 4.31
N GLY A 318 -5.94 19.79 4.49
CA GLY A 318 -6.90 19.38 5.51
C GLY A 318 -8.20 18.88 4.87
N TYR A 319 -9.29 18.98 5.61
CA TYR A 319 -10.61 18.51 5.18
C TYR A 319 -11.11 19.20 3.90
N GLU A 320 -10.96 20.52 3.79
CA GLU A 320 -11.44 21.31 2.64
C GLU A 320 -10.73 20.92 1.33
N GLU A 321 -9.41 20.76 1.36
CA GLU A 321 -8.64 20.32 0.19
C GLU A 321 -9.04 18.91 -0.26
N PHE A 322 -9.35 18.02 0.69
CA PHE A 322 -9.86 16.70 0.35
C PHE A 322 -11.26 16.76 -0.25
N LEU A 323 -12.15 17.61 0.27
CA LEU A 323 -13.48 17.82 -0.32
C LEU A 323 -13.39 18.32 -1.77
N ASN A 324 -12.47 19.24 -2.07
CA ASN A 324 -12.20 19.64 -3.45
C ASN A 324 -11.78 18.43 -4.31
N THR A 325 -10.80 17.65 -3.84
CA THR A 325 -10.37 16.43 -4.53
C THR A 325 -11.53 15.46 -4.75
N LYS A 326 -12.32 15.16 -3.72
CA LYS A 326 -13.51 14.30 -3.81
C LYS A 326 -14.47 14.78 -4.90
N ASN A 327 -14.81 16.06 -4.91
CA ASN A 327 -15.77 16.62 -5.86
C ASN A 327 -15.30 16.51 -7.31
N GLU A 328 -14.01 16.72 -7.58
CA GLU A 328 -13.43 16.53 -8.91
C GLU A 328 -13.41 15.05 -9.34
N ILE A 329 -13.06 14.14 -8.42
CA ILE A 329 -13.04 12.70 -8.72
C ILE A 329 -14.46 12.17 -9.02
N ILE A 330 -15.49 12.68 -8.34
CA ILE A 330 -16.89 12.35 -8.63
C ILE A 330 -17.26 12.72 -10.07
N LYS A 331 -16.76 13.84 -10.61
CA LYS A 331 -17.02 14.25 -11.99
C LYS A 331 -16.38 13.29 -13.00
N LEU A 332 -15.17 12.81 -12.71
CA LEU A 332 -14.43 11.89 -13.57
C LEU A 332 -15.01 10.47 -13.60
N LYS A 333 -15.68 10.03 -12.52
CA LYS A 333 -16.32 8.71 -12.40
C LYS A 333 -15.38 7.52 -12.70
N PRO A 334 -14.23 7.40 -12.02
CA PRO A 334 -13.33 6.26 -12.21
C PRO A 334 -14.00 4.92 -11.86
N ASP A 335 -13.41 3.82 -12.32
CA ASP A 335 -13.94 2.47 -12.08
C ASP A 335 -13.42 1.85 -10.78
N SER A 336 -12.26 2.32 -10.34
CA SER A 336 -11.71 2.04 -9.03
C SER A 336 -10.93 3.25 -8.52
N ILE A 337 -10.81 3.34 -7.20
CA ILE A 337 -9.93 4.31 -6.53
C ILE A 337 -9.10 3.57 -5.50
N THR A 338 -7.86 4.01 -5.31
CA THR A 338 -7.05 3.59 -4.15
C THR A 338 -6.84 4.79 -3.27
N ILE A 339 -7.21 4.66 -2.00
CA ILE A 339 -6.94 5.66 -0.98
C ILE A 339 -5.69 5.24 -0.22
N HIS A 340 -4.71 6.13 -0.19
CA HIS A 340 -3.51 5.96 0.61
C HIS A 340 -3.45 6.97 1.74
N GLY A 341 -3.07 6.54 2.94
CA GLY A 341 -2.61 7.46 3.98
C GLY A 341 -1.14 7.77 3.79
N LEU A 342 -0.75 9.04 3.85
CA LEU A 342 0.65 9.43 3.80
C LEU A 342 1.45 8.69 4.89
N ALA A 343 2.50 7.98 4.48
CA ALA A 343 3.41 7.30 5.41
C ALA A 343 4.72 8.09 5.53
N LEU A 344 4.92 8.77 6.65
CA LEU A 344 6.11 9.57 6.90
C LEU A 344 7.27 8.68 7.38
N LYS A 345 8.34 8.61 6.59
CA LYS A 345 9.58 7.93 6.99
C LYS A 345 10.55 8.94 7.63
N ARG A 346 11.02 8.64 8.85
CA ARG A 346 11.90 9.50 9.68
C ARG A 346 13.24 9.91 9.03
N GLY A 347 13.62 9.31 7.90
CA GLY A 347 14.80 9.70 7.09
C GLY A 347 14.46 10.09 5.65
N SER A 348 13.20 10.43 5.36
CA SER A 348 12.82 10.93 4.04
C SER A 348 13.12 12.42 3.91
N ALA A 349 13.49 12.87 2.70
CA ALA A 349 13.61 14.29 2.39
C ALA A 349 12.32 15.06 2.71
N MET A 350 11.16 14.37 2.69
CA MET A 350 9.89 14.92 3.15
C MET A 350 9.92 15.26 4.64
N TYR A 351 10.30 14.31 5.49
CA TYR A 351 10.39 14.53 6.92
C TYR A 351 11.41 15.63 7.25
N GLU A 352 12.60 15.59 6.65
CA GLU A 352 13.63 16.60 6.88
C GLU A 352 13.22 17.99 6.38
N ASN A 353 12.70 18.10 5.15
CA ASN A 353 12.46 19.42 4.56
C ASN A 353 11.11 20.00 4.96
N PHE A 354 10.06 19.19 5.12
CA PHE A 354 8.70 19.69 5.38
C PHE A 354 8.40 19.72 6.88
N VAL A 355 8.77 18.68 7.62
CA VAL A 355 8.48 18.59 9.06
C VAL A 355 9.55 19.30 9.90
N LEU A 356 10.84 19.06 9.63
CA LEU A 356 11.93 19.65 10.44
C LEU A 356 12.33 21.07 10.00
N LYS A 357 12.45 21.34 8.70
CA LYS A 357 13.00 22.63 8.20
C LYS A 357 11.96 23.70 7.86
N LYS A 358 10.84 23.32 7.22
CA LYS A 358 9.80 24.27 6.79
C LYS A 358 8.68 24.48 7.80
N GLY A 359 8.65 23.71 8.89
CA GLY A 359 7.61 23.80 9.92
C GLY A 359 6.20 23.57 9.39
N ILE A 360 6.05 22.77 8.32
CA ILE A 360 4.72 22.45 7.79
C ILE A 360 4.08 21.48 8.79
N GLU A 361 3.00 21.94 9.41
CA GLU A 361 2.25 21.18 10.40
C GLU A 361 1.70 19.91 9.77
N VAL A 362 1.83 18.81 10.51
CA VAL A 362 1.14 17.55 10.18
C VAL A 362 -0.34 17.80 10.38
N THR A 363 -1.17 17.42 9.40
CA THR A 363 -2.63 17.51 9.49
C THR A 363 -3.11 16.90 10.81
N LEU A 364 -3.93 17.66 11.54
CA LEU A 364 -4.43 17.26 12.86
C LEU A 364 -5.25 15.97 12.78
N GLN A 365 -5.27 15.21 13.87
CA GLN A 365 -5.93 13.90 13.93
C GLN A 365 -7.42 13.99 13.56
N ASP A 366 -8.13 15.00 14.06
CA ASP A 366 -9.55 15.21 13.77
C ASP A 366 -9.81 15.48 12.28
N GLU A 367 -8.93 16.25 11.62
CA GLU A 367 -9.00 16.52 10.19
C GLU A 367 -8.77 15.24 9.37
N ILE A 368 -7.76 14.44 9.74
CA ILE A 368 -7.51 13.14 9.12
C ILE A 368 -8.74 12.23 9.24
N ILE A 369 -9.37 12.16 10.41
CA ILE A 369 -10.58 11.35 10.62
C ILE A 369 -11.71 11.80 9.69
N LYS A 370 -11.95 13.11 9.58
CA LYS A 370 -12.96 13.65 8.65
C LYS A 370 -12.62 13.31 7.19
N MET A 371 -11.37 13.47 6.77
CA MET A 371 -10.94 13.11 5.40
C MET A 371 -11.19 11.62 5.12
N TYR A 372 -10.87 10.72 6.05
CA TYR A 372 -11.14 9.29 5.88
C TYR A 372 -12.64 8.97 5.83
N ALA A 373 -13.47 9.64 6.62
CA ALA A 373 -14.93 9.51 6.51
C ALA A 373 -15.41 9.88 5.09
N GLU A 374 -14.84 10.93 4.50
CA GLU A 374 -15.16 11.33 3.12
C GLU A 374 -14.70 10.34 2.05
N THR A 375 -13.71 9.49 2.33
CA THR A 375 -13.33 8.42 1.39
C THR A 375 -14.44 7.41 1.20
N LYS A 376 -15.15 7.08 2.28
CA LYS A 376 -16.31 6.21 2.22
C LYS A 376 -17.43 6.89 1.44
N ASN A 377 -17.71 8.16 1.74
CA ASN A 377 -18.71 8.93 1.00
C ASN A 377 -18.37 9.03 -0.49
N LEU A 378 -17.09 9.16 -0.85
CA LEU A 378 -16.61 9.14 -2.23
C LEU A 378 -16.90 7.78 -2.89
N GLY A 379 -16.55 6.67 -2.22
CA GLY A 379 -16.86 5.32 -2.67
C GLY A 379 -18.36 5.13 -2.92
N ASP A 380 -19.19 5.50 -1.93
CA ASP A 380 -20.66 5.40 -2.01
C ASP A 380 -21.22 6.24 -3.16
N SER A 381 -20.74 7.48 -3.33
CA SER A 381 -21.18 8.39 -4.42
C SER A 381 -20.85 7.86 -5.81
N LEU A 382 -19.80 7.04 -5.93
CA LEU A 382 -19.35 6.42 -7.16
C LEU A 382 -19.88 4.99 -7.34
N GLY A 383 -20.61 4.44 -6.36
CA GLY A 383 -21.06 3.04 -6.35
C GLY A 383 -19.90 2.04 -6.28
N LEU A 384 -18.82 2.39 -5.57
CA LEU A 384 -17.65 1.55 -5.38
C LEU A 384 -17.68 0.87 -4.01
N SER A 385 -17.27 -0.39 -3.96
CA SER A 385 -17.17 -1.14 -2.71
C SER A 385 -15.71 -1.40 -2.34
N PRO A 386 -15.35 -1.39 -1.05
CA PRO A 386 -14.02 -1.75 -0.61
C PRO A 386 -13.71 -3.21 -0.96
N TYR A 387 -12.52 -3.49 -1.47
CA TYR A 387 -12.17 -4.85 -1.94
C TYR A 387 -10.81 -5.37 -1.47
N TYR A 388 -9.93 -4.50 -1.00
CA TYR A 388 -8.68 -4.89 -0.33
C TYR A 388 -8.22 -3.78 0.59
N MET A 389 -7.52 -4.13 1.66
CA MET A 389 -6.94 -3.14 2.56
C MET A 389 -5.60 -3.57 3.12
N TYR A 390 -4.79 -2.58 3.50
CA TYR A 390 -3.58 -2.83 4.26
C TYR A 390 -3.16 -1.61 5.07
N ARG A 391 -2.43 -1.83 6.15
CA ARG A 391 -1.91 -0.77 7.02
C ARG A 391 -0.40 -0.76 7.02
N GLN A 392 0.18 0.42 7.04
CA GLN A 392 1.63 0.62 7.11
C GLN A 392 2.01 1.31 8.42
N LYS A 393 3.26 1.11 8.84
CA LYS A 393 3.82 1.84 9.98
C LYS A 393 4.00 3.31 9.60
N ASN A 394 3.82 4.20 10.57
CA ASN A 394 4.00 5.65 10.44
C ASN A 394 3.06 6.30 9.40
N MET A 395 1.86 5.74 9.21
CA MET A 395 0.80 6.42 8.48
C MET A 395 0.23 7.57 9.31
N VAL A 396 -0.04 8.69 8.66
CA VAL A 396 -0.78 9.80 9.26
C VAL A 396 -2.10 9.29 9.85
N GLY A 397 -2.34 9.65 11.10
CA GLY A 397 -3.48 9.23 11.92
C GLY A 397 -3.68 7.74 12.14
N ASN A 398 -2.69 6.88 11.83
CA ASN A 398 -2.76 5.43 12.04
C ASN A 398 -3.97 4.75 11.36
N MET A 399 -4.34 5.26 10.19
CA MET A 399 -5.50 4.78 9.41
C MET A 399 -5.09 3.63 8.45
N GLU A 400 -5.77 3.51 7.32
CA GLU A 400 -5.66 2.39 6.38
C GLU A 400 -5.41 2.84 4.94
N ASN A 401 -4.77 1.98 4.15
CA ASN A 401 -4.84 2.09 2.70
C ASN A 401 -5.95 1.16 2.22
N LEU A 402 -6.77 1.64 1.30
CA LEU A 402 -8.02 1.00 0.93
C LEU A 402 -8.27 1.13 -0.57
N GLY A 403 -8.51 0.00 -1.23
CA GLY A 403 -9.04 0.01 -2.60
C GLY A 403 -10.54 -0.10 -2.62
N TYR A 404 -11.17 0.75 -3.43
CA TYR A 404 -12.57 0.67 -3.78
C TYR A 404 -12.70 0.40 -5.28
N ALA A 405 -13.64 -0.45 -5.67
CA ALA A 405 -13.91 -0.72 -7.08
C ALA A 405 -15.39 -1.01 -7.32
N LYS A 406 -15.84 -0.79 -8.56
CA LYS A 406 -17.10 -1.38 -9.05
C LYS A 406 -16.96 -2.90 -9.05
N LYS A 407 -18.06 -3.60 -8.82
CA LYS A 407 -18.09 -5.08 -8.93
C LYS A 407 -17.58 -5.53 -10.31
N GLY A 408 -16.62 -6.43 -10.32
CA GLY A 408 -15.94 -6.92 -11.53
C GLY A 408 -14.79 -6.04 -12.03
N LYS A 409 -14.47 -4.94 -11.34
CA LYS A 409 -13.34 -4.05 -11.64
C LYS A 409 -12.29 -4.04 -10.52
N GLU A 410 -12.39 -4.95 -9.55
CA GLU A 410 -11.39 -5.17 -8.51
C GLU A 410 -10.02 -5.51 -9.13
N CYS A 411 -8.94 -4.97 -8.56
CA CYS A 411 -7.58 -5.30 -9.01
C CYS A 411 -7.15 -6.66 -8.45
N ILE A 412 -7.06 -7.67 -9.32
CA ILE A 412 -6.69 -9.05 -8.94
C ILE A 412 -5.28 -9.04 -8.34
N TYR A 413 -4.32 -8.41 -9.02
CA TYR A 413 -2.93 -8.38 -8.57
C TYR A 413 -2.79 -7.80 -7.16
N ASN A 414 -3.52 -6.73 -6.84
CA ASN A 414 -3.44 -6.10 -5.51
C ASN A 414 -3.97 -7.03 -4.41
N ILE A 415 -5.08 -7.73 -4.65
CA ILE A 415 -5.60 -8.71 -3.69
C ILE A 415 -4.57 -9.83 -3.49
N GLN A 416 -4.04 -10.40 -4.57
CA GLN A 416 -3.12 -11.54 -4.46
C GLN A 416 -1.79 -11.16 -3.77
N MET A 417 -1.28 -9.96 -4.08
CA MET A 417 -0.07 -9.42 -3.44
C MET A 417 -0.28 -9.14 -1.96
N ILE A 418 -1.44 -8.57 -1.59
CA ILE A 418 -1.76 -8.30 -0.19
C ILE A 418 -2.13 -9.59 0.55
N GLU A 419 -2.92 -10.50 0.00
CA GLU A 419 -3.28 -11.73 0.70
C GLU A 419 -2.15 -12.73 0.80
N GLU A 420 -1.13 -12.55 -0.05
CA GLU A 420 0.08 -13.33 -0.05
C GLU A 420 -0.16 -14.81 -0.40
N LYS A 421 -1.19 -15.06 -1.21
CA LYS A 421 -1.67 -16.39 -1.64
C LYS A 421 -1.32 -16.76 -3.08
N GLN A 422 -0.56 -15.92 -3.78
CA GLN A 422 -0.11 -16.21 -5.15
C GLN A 422 1.40 -16.04 -5.28
N THR A 423 2.02 -16.94 -6.03
CA THR A 423 3.41 -16.78 -6.48
C THR A 423 3.48 -15.62 -7.47
N ILE A 424 4.42 -14.70 -7.25
CA ILE A 424 4.63 -13.51 -8.08
C ILE A 424 6.04 -13.59 -8.67
N ILE A 425 6.12 -13.68 -9.99
CA ILE A 425 7.38 -13.56 -10.73
C ILE A 425 7.59 -12.09 -11.05
N ALA A 426 8.49 -11.43 -10.33
CA ALA A 426 8.71 -10.00 -10.41
C ALA A 426 10.01 -9.67 -11.18
N LEU A 427 9.90 -8.83 -12.20
CA LEU A 427 10.94 -8.47 -13.17
C LEU A 427 11.33 -6.99 -13.02
N GLY A 428 12.56 -6.65 -13.39
CA GLY A 428 13.12 -5.30 -13.29
C GLY A 428 13.90 -5.03 -12.01
N ALA A 429 14.73 -3.98 -12.03
CA ALA A 429 15.49 -3.54 -10.87
C ALA A 429 14.57 -3.28 -9.66
N ALA A 430 15.05 -3.65 -8.46
CA ALA A 430 14.33 -3.59 -7.19
C ALA A 430 13.03 -4.42 -7.07
N ALA A 431 12.60 -5.12 -8.14
CA ALA A 431 11.45 -6.00 -8.09
C ALA A 431 11.73 -7.23 -7.20
N VAL A 432 10.71 -7.73 -6.50
CA VAL A 432 10.87 -8.84 -5.56
C VAL A 432 9.96 -9.99 -5.98
N SER A 433 10.56 -11.07 -6.47
CA SER A 433 9.83 -12.29 -6.76
C SER A 433 9.49 -12.99 -5.45
N LYS A 434 8.35 -13.68 -5.44
CA LYS A 434 7.84 -14.35 -4.26
C LYS A 434 7.24 -15.69 -4.65
N VAL A 435 7.66 -16.75 -3.98
CA VAL A 435 7.07 -18.10 -4.09
C VAL A 435 6.21 -18.35 -2.87
N VAL A 436 4.98 -18.84 -3.09
CA VAL A 436 4.01 -19.10 -2.03
C VAL A 436 3.70 -20.60 -1.95
N PHE A 437 4.03 -21.19 -0.81
CA PHE A 437 3.73 -22.57 -0.47
C PHE A 437 2.37 -22.60 0.24
N LEU A 438 1.29 -22.73 -0.55
CA LEU A 438 -0.08 -22.62 -0.07
C LEU A 438 -0.40 -23.58 1.09
N GLU A 439 0.12 -24.81 1.04
CA GLU A 439 -0.12 -25.87 2.03
C GLU A 439 0.67 -25.67 3.33
N GLU A 440 1.81 -24.97 3.27
CA GLU A 440 2.71 -24.74 4.41
C GLU A 440 2.49 -23.37 5.08
N ASP A 441 1.59 -22.54 4.53
CA ASP A 441 1.45 -21.12 4.86
C ASP A 441 2.80 -20.38 4.92
N ARG A 442 3.70 -20.76 4.00
CA ARG A 442 5.08 -20.28 3.94
C ARG A 442 5.31 -19.51 2.64
N LEU A 443 6.22 -18.54 2.69
CA LEU A 443 6.66 -17.80 1.52
C LEU A 443 8.17 -17.65 1.50
N GLU A 444 8.72 -17.63 0.29
CA GLU A 444 10.11 -17.29 0.02
C GLU A 444 10.18 -16.10 -0.93
N ARG A 445 11.23 -15.29 -0.82
CA ARG A 445 11.39 -14.06 -1.62
C ARG A 445 12.79 -13.98 -2.21
N PHE A 446 12.86 -13.49 -3.44
CA PHE A 446 14.11 -13.16 -4.11
C PHE A 446 14.05 -11.74 -4.68
N PRO A 447 14.79 -10.77 -4.11
CA PRO A 447 14.86 -9.43 -4.64
C PRO A 447 15.87 -9.33 -5.79
N ASN A 448 15.46 -8.69 -6.89
CA ASN A 448 16.40 -8.15 -7.87
C ASN A 448 17.24 -7.01 -7.26
N LEU A 449 18.39 -6.76 -7.87
CA LEU A 449 19.29 -5.68 -7.46
C LEU A 449 18.62 -4.31 -7.66
N LYS A 450 18.81 -3.41 -6.70
CA LYS A 450 18.22 -2.06 -6.73
C LYS A 450 19.01 -1.09 -7.59
N ASP A 451 20.33 -1.25 -7.63
CA ASP A 451 21.22 -0.44 -8.44
C ASP A 451 21.12 -0.84 -9.92
N LEU A 452 21.00 0.15 -10.81
CA LEU A 452 20.79 -0.08 -12.23
C LEU A 452 21.99 -0.75 -12.90
N HIS A 453 23.21 -0.31 -12.57
CA HIS A 453 24.42 -0.85 -13.19
C HIS A 453 24.60 -2.32 -12.80
N GLU A 454 24.42 -2.63 -11.52
CA GLU A 454 24.52 -4.00 -11.03
C GLU A 454 23.42 -4.90 -11.58
N TYR A 455 22.18 -4.41 -11.66
CA TYR A 455 21.07 -5.15 -12.28
C TYR A 455 21.37 -5.50 -13.74
N ILE A 456 21.81 -4.53 -14.55
CA ILE A 456 22.12 -4.74 -15.97
C ILE A 456 23.28 -5.72 -16.12
N ARG A 457 24.39 -5.49 -15.39
CA ARG A 457 25.61 -6.30 -15.47
C ARG A 457 25.40 -7.75 -15.07
N ARG A 458 24.49 -8.00 -14.11
CA ARG A 458 24.28 -9.32 -13.50
C ARG A 458 22.94 -9.94 -13.86
N ILE A 459 22.32 -9.50 -14.96
CA ILE A 459 20.98 -9.94 -15.34
C ILE A 459 20.86 -11.46 -15.52
N ASP A 460 21.89 -12.11 -16.07
CA ASP A 460 21.93 -13.58 -16.21
C ASP A 460 21.95 -14.30 -14.86
N GLU A 461 22.67 -13.74 -13.89
CA GLU A 461 22.66 -14.25 -12.52
C GLU A 461 21.27 -14.11 -11.89
N MET A 462 20.61 -12.96 -12.09
CA MET A 462 19.27 -12.70 -11.55
C MET A 462 18.25 -13.68 -12.11
N ILE A 463 18.26 -13.92 -13.43
CA ILE A 463 17.40 -14.92 -14.08
C ILE A 463 17.66 -16.31 -13.48
N LYS A 464 18.92 -16.74 -13.40
CA LYS A 464 19.27 -18.07 -12.88
C LYS A 464 18.80 -18.25 -11.43
N ARG A 465 19.06 -17.28 -10.56
CA ARG A 465 18.69 -17.35 -9.14
C ARG A 465 17.18 -17.31 -8.94
N LYS A 466 16.45 -16.57 -9.78
CA LYS A 466 14.98 -16.53 -9.76
C LYS A 466 14.37 -17.87 -10.17
N LYS A 467 14.90 -18.53 -11.22
CA LYS A 467 14.52 -19.89 -11.57
C LYS A 467 14.79 -20.86 -10.42
N GLY A 468 15.98 -20.78 -9.80
CA GLY A 468 16.31 -21.59 -8.63
C GLY A 468 15.38 -21.37 -7.43
N LEU A 469 14.87 -20.14 -7.21
CA LEU A 469 13.81 -19.90 -6.24
C LEU A 469 12.49 -20.58 -6.66
N LEU A 470 12.08 -20.48 -7.92
CA LEU A 470 10.82 -21.07 -8.38
C LEU A 470 10.86 -22.60 -8.36
N ASP A 471 12.03 -23.20 -8.59
CA ASP A 471 12.26 -24.64 -8.50
C ASP A 471 12.09 -25.17 -7.07
N THR A 472 12.06 -24.33 -6.03
CA THR A 472 11.72 -24.80 -4.67
C THR A 472 10.25 -25.24 -4.56
N LEU A 473 9.38 -24.84 -5.50
CA LEU A 473 7.97 -25.22 -5.55
C LEU A 473 7.57 -26.00 -6.83
N TYR A 474 8.16 -25.69 -7.99
CA TYR A 474 7.74 -26.23 -9.29
C TYR A 474 8.71 -27.24 -9.90
N ASN A 475 9.69 -27.74 -9.13
CA ASN A 475 10.61 -28.75 -9.62
C ASN A 475 10.07 -30.18 -9.51
#